data_AF-A0ABD4LLL1-F1
#
_entry.id   AF-A0ABD4LLL1-F1
#
_cell.length_a   1.000
_cell.length_b   1.000
_cell.length_c   1.000
_cell.angle_alpha   90.00
_cell.angle_beta   90.00
_cell.angle_gamma   90.00
#
_symmetry.space_group_name_H-M   'P 1'
#
loop_
_entity.id
_entity.type
_entity.pdbx_description
1 polymer ?
#
loop_
_entity_poly.entity_id
_entity_poly.type
_entity_poly.pdbx_seq_one_letter_code
_entity_poly.pdbx_strand_id
1 'polypeptide(L)'
;MFKGLPEFCYGVLKSTGETIVIKAGETGYFKSEDQRPADELNEIIEVTKAQRMAMEVGSMFGWHVNGANPDNWTEDGKLKEEK
;
A
#
# COMPACT_ATOMS: atom_id res chain seq x y z
N MET A 1 12.03 0.35 11.55
CA MET A 1 11.79 1.06 10.28
C MET A 1 11.42 0.03 9.23
N PHE A 2 10.27 0.19 8.57
CA PHE A 2 9.90 -0.66 7.44
C PHE A 2 10.73 -0.24 6.23
N LYS A 3 11.87 -0.90 6.04
CA LYS A 3 12.86 -0.52 5.03
C LYS A 3 12.24 -0.63 3.64
N GLY A 4 12.25 0.46 2.88
CA GLY A 4 11.71 0.51 1.51
C GLY A 4 10.22 0.84 1.39
N LEU A 5 9.48 0.98 2.50
CA LEU A 5 8.09 1.46 2.48
C LEU A 5 8.01 2.98 2.70
N PRO A 6 7.04 3.65 2.07
CA PRO A 6 6.73 5.05 2.37
C PRO A 6 6.11 5.17 3.77
N GLU A 7 6.09 6.38 4.35
CA GLU A 7 5.42 6.62 5.63
C GLU A 7 3.90 6.35 5.54
N PHE A 8 3.30 6.70 4.41
CA PHE A 8 1.93 6.39 4.07
C PHE A 8 1.75 6.22 2.56
N CYS A 9 0.66 5.57 2.17
CA CYS A 9 0.22 5.52 0.78
C CYS A 9 -1.31 5.62 0.70
N TYR A 10 -1.81 5.83 -0.51
CA TYR A 10 -3.24 5.80 -0.79
C TYR A 10 -3.64 4.43 -1.34
N GLY A 11 -4.78 3.93 -0.86
CA GLY A 11 -5.43 2.72 -1.37
C GLY A 11 -6.86 3.02 -1.80
N VAL A 12 -7.54 2.00 -2.32
CA VAL A 12 -8.97 2.08 -2.64
C VAL A 12 -9.71 1.00 -1.87
N LEU A 13 -10.74 1.39 -1.13
CA LEU A 13 -11.59 0.42 -0.45
C LEU A 13 -12.45 -0.32 -1.46
N LYS A 14 -12.19 -1.60 -1.72
CA LYS A 14 -12.92 -2.40 -2.72
C LYS A 14 -14.43 -2.46 -2.49
N SER A 15 -14.88 -2.28 -1.26
CA SER A 15 -16.31 -2.29 -0.90
C SER A 15 -17.06 -1.04 -1.32
N THR A 16 -16.43 0.15 -1.26
CA THR A 16 -17.11 1.44 -1.51
C THR A 16 -16.52 2.23 -2.66
N GLY A 17 -15.32 1.89 -3.12
CA GLY A 17 -14.56 2.65 -4.11
C GLY A 17 -13.91 3.93 -3.54
N GLU A 18 -13.99 4.18 -2.23
CA GLU A 18 -13.41 5.37 -1.63
C GLU A 18 -11.88 5.27 -1.50
N THR A 19 -11.21 6.41 -1.71
CA THR A 19 -9.78 6.57 -1.44
C THR A 19 -9.53 6.52 0.08
N ILE A 20 -8.58 5.67 0.47
CA ILE A 20 -8.18 5.47 1.86
C ILE A 20 -6.68 5.76 2.02
N VAL A 21 -6.26 6.08 3.24
CA VAL A 21 -4.86 6.28 3.61
C VAL A 21 -4.39 5.10 4.45
N ILE A 22 -3.25 4.52 4.09
CA ILE A 22 -2.61 3.42 4.80
C ILE A 22 -1.28 3.92 5.32
N LYS A 23 -0.98 3.70 6.60
CA LYS A 23 0.26 4.14 7.25
C LYS A 23 1.14 2.95 7.60
N ALA A 24 2.44 3.05 7.33
CA ALA A 24 3.37 1.96 7.57
C ALA A 24 3.47 1.65 9.07
N GLY A 25 3.23 0.40 9.44
CA GLY A 25 3.23 -0.07 10.83
C GLY A 25 1.91 0.06 11.57
N GLU A 26 0.87 0.64 10.97
CA GLU A 26 -0.47 0.68 11.54
C GLU A 26 -1.37 -0.41 10.95
N THR A 27 -2.28 -0.95 11.74
CA THR A 27 -3.25 -1.93 11.27
C THR A 27 -4.51 -1.21 10.81
N GLY A 28 -5.05 -1.59 9.65
CA GLY A 28 -6.22 -0.96 9.06
C GLY A 28 -5.90 0.30 8.27
N TYR A 29 -6.94 1.11 8.02
CA TYR A 29 -6.88 2.26 7.12
C TYR A 29 -7.62 3.46 7.71
N PHE A 30 -7.30 4.64 7.17
CA PHE A 30 -7.94 5.90 7.49
C PHE A 30 -8.70 6.42 6.28
N LYS A 31 -9.75 7.21 6.51
CA LYS A 31 -10.46 7.88 5.41
C LYS A 31 -9.56 8.98 4.84
N SER A 32 -9.41 9.03 3.51
CA SER A 32 -8.76 10.16 2.84
C SER A 32 -9.67 11.37 2.84
N GLU A 33 -9.12 12.55 3.14
CA GLU A 33 -9.81 13.82 2.91
C GLU A 33 -9.78 14.22 1.43
N ASP A 34 -8.81 13.68 0.68
CA ASP A 34 -8.68 13.88 -0.75
C ASP A 34 -9.57 12.89 -1.51
N GLN A 35 -10.40 13.41 -2.42
CA GLN A 35 -11.34 12.64 -3.24
C GLN A 35 -10.74 12.19 -4.57
N ARG A 36 -9.49 12.57 -4.87
CA ARG A 36 -8.80 12.11 -6.07
C ARG A 36 -8.54 10.59 -6.02
N PRO A 37 -8.36 9.93 -7.18
CA PRO A 37 -8.00 8.54 -7.24
C PRO A 37 -6.69 8.26 -6.50
N ALA A 38 -6.64 7.13 -5.79
CA ALA A 38 -5.45 6.72 -5.04
C ALA A 38 -4.20 6.64 -5.91
N ASP A 39 -4.33 6.23 -7.17
CA ASP A 39 -3.20 6.14 -8.11
C ASP A 39 -2.59 7.51 -8.39
N GLU A 40 -3.41 8.54 -8.68
CA GLU A 40 -2.92 9.91 -8.89
C GLU A 40 -2.23 10.47 -7.65
N LEU A 41 -2.79 10.22 -6.47
CA LEU A 41 -2.20 10.67 -5.22
C LEU A 41 -0.87 9.98 -4.94
N ASN A 42 -0.78 8.67 -5.19
CA ASN A 42 0.46 7.92 -5.05
C ASN A 42 1.54 8.37 -6.05
N GLU A 43 1.17 8.75 -7.27
CA GLU A 43 2.13 9.33 -8.23
C GLU A 43 2.73 10.64 -7.72
N ILE A 44 1.93 11.50 -7.06
CA ILE A 44 2.39 12.77 -6.49
C ILE A 44 3.41 12.56 -5.36
N ILE A 45 3.21 11.54 -4.53
CA ILE A 45 4.13 11.19 -3.43
C ILE A 45 5.16 10.12 -3.83
N GLU A 46 5.31 9.86 -5.13
CA GLU A 46 6.28 8.93 -5.72
C GLU A 46 6.19 7.49 -5.16
N VAL A 47 4.99 7.06 -4.75
CA VAL A 47 4.74 5.70 -4.27
C VAL A 47 4.57 4.75 -5.44
N THR A 48 5.45 3.75 -5.49
CA THR A 48 5.39 2.69 -6.50
C THR A 48 4.24 1.71 -6.25
N LYS A 49 3.82 1.01 -7.31
CA LYS A 49 2.83 -0.08 -7.19
C LYS A 49 3.27 -1.15 -6.19
N ALA A 50 4.55 -1.54 -6.23
CA ALA A 50 5.13 -2.52 -5.30
C ALA A 50 4.97 -2.08 -3.83
N GLN A 51 5.28 -0.81 -3.53
CA GLN A 51 5.10 -0.25 -2.19
C GLN A 51 3.63 -0.20 -1.79
N ARG A 52 2.74 0.27 -2.67
CA ARG A 52 1.30 0.30 -2.39
C ARG A 52 0.76 -1.09 -2.05
N MET A 53 1.11 -2.11 -2.83
CA MET A 53 0.66 -3.48 -2.59
C MET A 53 1.19 -4.03 -1.26
N ALA A 54 2.45 -3.75 -0.94
CA ALA A 54 3.03 -4.12 0.34
C ALA A 54 2.35 -3.42 1.54
N MET A 55 1.97 -2.15 1.38
CA MET A 55 1.23 -1.40 2.39
C MET A 55 -0.18 -1.96 2.60
N GLU A 56 -0.90 -2.29 1.53
CA GLU A 56 -2.22 -2.92 1.60
C GLU A 56 -2.15 -4.26 2.34
N VAL A 57 -1.17 -5.11 2.03
CA VAL A 57 -0.99 -6.39 2.73
C VAL A 57 -0.58 -6.19 4.18
N GLY A 58 0.35 -5.29 4.46
CA GLY A 58 0.81 -5.00 5.82
C GLY A 58 -0.32 -4.49 6.73
N SER A 59 -1.20 -3.65 6.20
CA SER A 59 -2.38 -3.13 6.89
C SER A 59 -3.43 -4.20 7.19
N MET A 60 -3.67 -5.13 6.26
CA MET A 60 -4.72 -6.16 6.38
C MET A 60 -4.28 -7.42 7.12
N PHE A 61 -3.05 -7.88 6.86
CA PHE A 61 -2.53 -9.18 7.33
C PHE A 61 -1.37 -9.04 8.33
N GLY A 62 -0.92 -7.81 8.57
CA GLY A 62 0.18 -7.49 9.48
C GLY A 62 1.51 -7.31 8.75
N TRP A 63 2.36 -6.44 9.29
CA TRP A 63 3.60 -6.00 8.65
C TRP A 63 4.77 -7.00 8.70
N HIS A 64 4.55 -8.17 9.31
CA HIS A 64 5.55 -9.22 9.46
C HIS A 64 5.47 -10.29 8.37
N VAL A 65 4.44 -10.26 7.50
CA VAL A 65 4.26 -11.22 6.42
C VAL A 65 5.10 -10.85 5.20
N ASN A 66 5.48 -11.85 4.39
CA ASN A 66 6.30 -11.62 3.19
C ASN A 66 5.65 -10.64 2.21
N GLY A 67 4.33 -10.66 2.08
CA GLY A 67 3.62 -9.71 1.22
C GLY A 67 3.68 -8.25 1.70
N ALA A 68 4.08 -7.96 2.94
CA ALA A 68 4.28 -6.60 3.43
C ALA A 68 5.66 -6.02 3.09
N ASN A 69 6.49 -6.76 2.34
CA ASN A 69 7.77 -6.28 1.85
C ASN A 69 7.67 -5.86 0.37
N PRO A 70 7.96 -4.59 0.01
CA PRO A 70 7.90 -4.10 -1.37
C PRO A 70 8.84 -4.87 -2.31
N ASP A 71 9.96 -5.40 -1.83
CA ASP A 71 10.90 -6.18 -2.66
C ASP A 71 10.31 -7.49 -3.18
N ASN A 72 9.29 -8.01 -2.48
CA ASN A 72 8.56 -9.21 -2.88
C ASN A 72 7.50 -8.93 -3.96
N TRP A 73 7.32 -7.68 -4.37
CA TRP A 73 6.44 -7.30 -5.47
C TRP A 73 7.23 -6.98 -6.74
N THR A 74 6.63 -7.22 -7.89
CA THR A 74 7.12 -6.73 -9.18
C THR A 74 6.72 -5.27 -9.38
N GLU A 75 7.35 -4.60 -10.35
CA GLU A 75 6.98 -3.23 -10.76
C GLU A 75 5.52 -3.12 -11.24
N ASP A 76 4.95 -4.23 -11.71
CA ASP A 76 3.55 -4.34 -12.13
C ASP A 76 2.58 -4.50 -10.93
N GLY A 77 3.09 -4.64 -9.69
CA GLY A 77 2.28 -4.87 -8.50
C GLY A 77 1.82 -6.32 -8.33
N LYS A 78 2.59 -7.29 -8.86
CA LYS A 78 2.34 -8.73 -8.64
C LYS A 78 3.28 -9.29 -7.59
N LEU A 79 2.76 -10.08 -6.67
CA LEU A 79 3.59 -10.77 -5.69
C LEU A 79 4.47 -11.78 -6.44
N LYS A 80 5.78 -11.70 -6.25
CA LYS A 80 6.73 -12.70 -6.73
C LYS A 80 6.41 -13.98 -5.97
N GLU A 81 5.96 -15.02 -6.66
CA GLU A 81 5.75 -16.33 -6.05
C GLU A 81 7.10 -16.82 -5.49
N GLU A 82 7.18 -17.04 -4.19
CA GLU A 82 8.25 -17.82 -3.60
C GLU A 82 8.06 -19.28 -4.04
N LYS A 83 9.07 -19.80 -4.73
CA LYS A 83 9.12 -21.18 -5.21
C LYS A 83 9.79 -22.08 -4.18
#